data_AF-A0A836XCW2-F1
#
_entry.id   AF-A0A836XCW2-F1
#
_cell.length_a   1.000
_cell.length_b   1.000
_cell.length_c   1.000
_cell.angle_alpha   90.00
_cell.angle_beta   90.00
_cell.angle_gamma   90.00
#
_symmetry.space_group_name_H-M   'P 1'
#
loop_
_entity.id
_entity.type
_entity.pdbx_description
1 polymer ?
#
loop_
_entity_poly.entity_id
_entity_poly.type
_entity_poly.pdbx_seq_one_letter_code
_entity_poly.pdbx_strand_id
1 'polypeptide(L)'
;MLKWMIWGVVLSMLVACGSGERTLNEADPNIVAQRPAYAQVEPIFQRDCIPCHSGTDDGPREEDDGGEDDKRAGRRIVALVAIANDPGLESCQSIVNNLEDVVEEIFDNNSMPPGAWPRLTSKERLTIERWIDGGASCD
;
A
#
# COMPACT_ATOMS: atom_id res chain seq x y z
N MET A 1 2.35 -35.15 -57.48
CA MET A 1 3.25 -34.80 -56.36
C MET A 1 2.95 -33.41 -55.77
N LEU A 2 1.69 -32.97 -55.72
CA LEU A 2 1.31 -31.59 -55.40
C LEU A 2 0.18 -31.54 -54.35
N LYS A 3 0.33 -32.28 -53.26
CA LYS A 3 -0.73 -32.41 -52.24
C LYS A 3 -0.25 -32.36 -50.79
N TRP A 4 1.03 -32.08 -50.58
CA TRP A 4 1.72 -32.16 -49.28
C TRP A 4 2.27 -30.81 -48.80
N MET A 5 1.82 -29.69 -49.37
CA MET A 5 2.43 -28.38 -49.12
C MET A 5 1.54 -27.38 -48.38
N ILE A 6 0.31 -27.77 -48.00
CA ILE A 6 -0.67 -26.84 -47.39
C ILE A 6 -0.69 -26.94 -45.86
N TRP A 7 -0.06 -27.95 -45.26
CA TRP A 7 -0.07 -28.19 -43.80
C TRP A 7 1.20 -27.71 -43.09
N GLY A 8 1.81 -26.61 -43.55
CA GLY A 8 3.08 -26.10 -43.00
C GLY A 8 3.05 -24.69 -42.43
N VAL A 9 1.88 -24.03 -42.37
CA VAL A 9 1.80 -22.57 -42.11
C VAL A 9 1.13 -22.20 -40.78
N VAL A 10 0.58 -23.16 -40.02
CA VAL A 10 -0.31 -22.84 -38.88
C VAL A 10 0.42 -22.62 -37.53
N LEU A 11 1.73 -22.86 -37.41
CA LEU A 11 2.37 -22.99 -36.07
C LEU A 11 3.43 -21.94 -35.69
N SER A 12 3.37 -20.70 -36.20
CA SER A 12 4.41 -19.69 -35.88
C SER A 12 3.93 -18.32 -35.41
N MET A 13 2.67 -18.14 -34.98
CA MET A 13 2.15 -16.82 -34.58
C MET A 13 1.62 -16.71 -33.13
N LEU A 14 2.16 -17.49 -32.18
CA LEU A 14 1.72 -17.45 -30.77
C LEU A 14 2.85 -17.12 -29.76
N VAL A 15 3.88 -16.37 -30.17
CA VAL A 15 4.93 -15.90 -29.24
C VAL A 15 5.18 -14.42 -29.48
N ALA A 16 4.42 -13.55 -28.83
CA ALA A 16 4.85 -12.18 -28.45
C ALA A 16 3.74 -11.37 -27.73
N CYS A 17 3.12 -11.92 -26.69
CA CYS A 17 2.50 -11.10 -25.63
C CYS A 17 2.85 -11.67 -24.25
N GLY A 18 4.02 -12.29 -24.13
CA GLY A 18 4.58 -12.78 -22.87
C GLY A 18 5.40 -11.70 -22.15
N SER A 19 5.05 -10.43 -22.29
CA SER A 19 5.57 -9.39 -21.41
C SER A 19 4.83 -9.53 -20.09
N GLY A 20 5.34 -10.41 -19.22
CA GLY A 20 4.93 -10.43 -17.82
C GLY A 20 4.96 -9.00 -17.30
N GLU A 21 3.90 -8.59 -16.62
CA GLU A 21 3.83 -7.27 -15.99
C GLU A 21 5.00 -7.14 -15.02
N ARG A 22 6.00 -6.34 -15.42
CA ARG A 22 7.14 -6.05 -14.56
C ARG A 22 6.66 -5.12 -13.45
N THR A 23 7.09 -5.39 -12.22
CA THR A 23 6.90 -4.43 -11.13
C THR A 23 7.61 -3.12 -11.49
N LEU A 24 7.18 -2.00 -10.89
CA LEU A 24 7.84 -0.71 -11.15
C LEU A 24 9.33 -0.77 -10.80
N ASN A 25 9.69 -1.51 -9.75
CA ASN A 25 11.07 -1.76 -9.34
C ASN A 25 11.89 -2.53 -10.40
N GLU A 26 11.27 -3.47 -11.12
CA GLU A 26 11.93 -4.24 -12.18
C GLU A 26 12.03 -3.45 -13.49
N ALA A 27 11.01 -2.64 -13.82
CA ALA A 27 10.98 -1.84 -15.03
C ALA A 27 11.93 -0.63 -14.96
N ASP A 28 11.99 0.05 -13.81
CA ASP A 28 12.90 1.17 -13.56
C ASP A 28 13.32 1.21 -12.07
N PRO A 29 14.43 0.56 -11.70
CA PRO A 29 14.88 0.53 -10.32
C PRO A 29 15.30 1.91 -9.80
N ASN A 30 15.57 2.89 -10.67
CA ASN A 30 16.08 4.20 -10.27
C ASN A 30 14.99 5.28 -10.20
N ILE A 31 13.73 4.95 -10.47
CA ILE A 31 12.61 5.90 -10.41
C ILE A 31 12.35 6.43 -8.99
N VAL A 32 12.78 5.67 -7.98
CA VAL A 32 12.77 5.99 -6.56
C VAL A 32 14.18 5.76 -6.02
N ALA A 33 14.56 6.45 -4.94
CA ALA A 33 15.81 6.15 -4.24
C ALA A 33 15.82 4.69 -3.73
N GLN A 34 16.99 4.06 -3.66
CA GLN A 34 17.09 2.68 -3.15
C GLN A 34 16.83 2.59 -1.64
N ARG A 35 17.17 3.66 -0.90
CA ARG A 35 16.85 3.84 0.52
C ARG A 35 16.33 5.27 0.70
N PRO A 36 15.04 5.52 0.45
CA PRO A 36 14.46 6.84 0.62
C PRO A 36 14.62 7.31 2.08
N ALA A 37 14.87 8.60 2.28
CA ALA A 37 14.82 9.20 3.62
C ALA A 37 13.38 9.58 4.00
N TYR A 38 13.11 9.83 5.28
CA TYR A 38 11.78 10.25 5.75
C TYR A 38 11.23 11.45 4.98
N ALA A 39 12.08 12.43 4.63
CA ALA A 39 11.68 13.60 3.84
C ALA A 39 11.07 13.28 2.45
N GLN A 40 11.31 12.08 1.92
CA GLN A 40 10.71 11.62 0.66
C GLN A 40 9.37 10.92 0.87
N VAL A 41 9.13 10.39 2.08
CA VAL A 41 7.95 9.62 2.46
C VAL A 41 6.91 10.52 3.12
N GLU A 42 7.35 11.47 3.96
CA GLU A 42 6.51 12.42 4.69
C GLU A 42 5.45 13.09 3.81
N PRO A 43 5.75 13.63 2.62
CA PRO A 43 4.73 14.29 1.81
C PRO A 43 3.61 13.34 1.35
N ILE A 44 3.88 12.04 1.26
CA ILE A 44 2.89 11.02 0.92
C ILE A 44 1.96 10.84 2.11
N PHE A 45 2.49 10.66 3.33
CA PHE A 45 1.67 10.53 4.54
C PHE A 45 0.86 11.80 4.85
N GLN A 46 1.46 12.98 4.68
CA GLN A 46 0.79 14.28 4.89
C GLN A 46 -0.41 14.47 3.95
N ARG A 47 -0.25 14.05 2.69
CA ARG A 47 -1.32 14.16 1.71
C ARG A 47 -2.34 13.05 1.86
N ASP A 48 -1.87 11.82 2.08
CA ASP A 48 -2.66 10.62 1.83
C ASP A 48 -3.08 9.82 3.08
N CYS A 49 -2.55 10.14 4.27
CA CYS A 49 -2.82 9.36 5.47
C CYS A 49 -3.34 10.26 6.60
N ILE A 50 -2.59 11.30 6.94
CA ILE A 50 -2.85 12.21 8.06
C ILE A 50 -4.24 12.86 8.04
N PRO A 51 -4.87 13.21 6.88
CA PRO A 51 -6.21 13.79 6.88
C PRO A 51 -7.29 12.92 7.54
N CYS A 52 -7.07 11.60 7.64
CA CYS A 52 -7.96 10.67 8.34
C CYS A 52 -7.31 10.05 9.59
N HIS A 53 -5.99 9.89 9.55
CA HIS A 53 -5.17 9.28 10.60
C HIS A 53 -4.47 10.37 11.42
N SER A 54 -5.23 11.34 11.93
CA SER A 54 -4.74 12.33 12.89
C SER A 54 -5.44 12.14 14.23
N GLY A 55 -4.68 12.12 15.32
CA GLY A 55 -5.15 11.66 16.63
C GLY A 55 -4.18 12.01 17.76
N THR A 56 -4.67 12.06 19.01
CA THR A 56 -3.84 12.39 20.16
C THR A 56 -3.01 11.17 20.57
N ASP A 57 -1.70 11.37 20.77
CA ASP A 57 -0.68 10.40 21.21
C ASP A 57 -0.93 9.85 22.65
N ASP A 58 -2.17 9.54 23.03
CA ASP A 58 -2.55 9.16 24.40
C ASP A 58 -2.36 7.65 24.66
N GLY A 59 -1.12 7.18 24.56
CA GLY A 59 -0.64 5.97 25.27
C GLY A 59 -1.20 4.60 24.84
N PRO A 60 -0.64 3.50 25.39
CA PRO A 60 -0.87 2.15 24.88
C PRO A 60 -2.26 1.62 25.23
N ARG A 61 -2.95 1.15 24.18
CA ARG A 61 -4.05 0.18 24.12
C ARG A 61 -4.41 -0.50 25.46
N GLU A 62 -5.48 -0.05 26.10
CA GLU A 62 -6.26 -0.92 26.99
C GLU A 62 -7.07 -1.88 26.10
N GLU A 63 -6.85 -3.18 26.28
CA GLU A 63 -7.57 -4.24 25.54
C GLU A 63 -9.05 -4.23 25.96
N ASP A 64 -9.91 -3.62 25.13
CA ASP A 64 -11.36 -3.72 25.31
C ASP A 64 -11.86 -5.06 24.76
N ASP A 65 -12.02 -6.01 25.67
CA ASP A 65 -12.66 -7.31 25.48
C ASP A 65 -14.19 -7.12 25.47
N GLY A 66 -14.80 -6.90 24.29
CA GLY A 66 -16.20 -6.47 24.21
C GLY A 66 -16.98 -6.81 22.93
N GLY A 67 -17.46 -8.05 22.83
CA GLY A 67 -18.84 -8.34 22.38
C GLY A 67 -19.11 -8.50 20.87
N GLU A 68 -19.41 -9.74 20.47
CA GLU A 68 -19.89 -10.13 19.14
C GLU A 68 -21.40 -9.86 18.95
N ASP A 69 -21.82 -8.64 18.60
CA ASP A 69 -23.17 -8.41 18.05
C ASP A 69 -23.39 -6.98 17.51
N ASP A 70 -23.25 -6.80 16.19
CA ASP A 70 -24.23 -6.11 15.32
C ASP A 70 -23.60 -5.72 13.96
N LYS A 71 -23.65 -6.65 12.99
CA LYS A 71 -23.00 -6.51 11.67
C LYS A 71 -23.70 -5.55 10.69
N ARG A 72 -24.68 -4.75 11.11
CA ARG A 72 -25.32 -3.77 10.20
C ARG A 72 -25.29 -2.32 10.67
N ALA A 73 -25.24 -2.05 11.98
CA ALA A 73 -24.92 -0.73 12.52
C ALA A 73 -23.38 -0.48 12.57
N GLY A 74 -22.58 -1.55 12.66
CA GLY A 74 -21.13 -1.47 12.81
C GLY A 74 -20.38 -0.75 11.69
N ARG A 75 -20.86 -0.75 10.44
CA ARG A 75 -20.07 -0.17 9.33
C ARG A 75 -19.98 1.36 9.35
N ARG A 76 -20.94 2.04 9.99
CA ARG A 76 -20.88 3.50 10.23
C ARG A 76 -20.15 3.85 11.52
N ILE A 77 -20.24 2.98 12.52
CA ILE A 77 -19.55 3.15 13.80
C ILE A 77 -18.05 2.86 13.65
N VAL A 78 -17.65 1.87 12.84
CA VAL A 78 -16.23 1.58 12.53
C VAL A 78 -15.53 2.79 11.89
N ALA A 79 -16.23 3.56 11.05
CA ALA A 79 -15.67 4.80 10.48
C ALA A 79 -15.57 5.96 11.51
N LEU A 80 -16.34 5.94 12.59
CA LEU A 80 -16.28 6.90 13.70
C LEU A 80 -15.30 6.47 14.80
N VAL A 81 -15.13 5.16 15.01
CA VAL A 81 -14.21 4.57 15.99
C VAL A 81 -12.79 4.50 15.45
N ALA A 82 -12.60 4.36 14.12
CA ALA A 82 -11.31 4.56 13.48
C ALA A 82 -10.75 5.99 13.68
N ILE A 83 -11.58 6.95 14.07
CA ILE A 83 -11.16 8.33 14.40
C ILE A 83 -10.77 8.45 15.89
N ALA A 84 -11.15 7.50 16.74
CA ALA A 84 -11.05 7.65 18.20
C ALA A 84 -9.84 6.94 18.83
N ASN A 85 -9.19 6.02 18.12
CA ASN A 85 -8.10 5.18 18.67
C ASN A 85 -6.88 5.08 17.73
N ASP A 86 -6.76 5.98 16.77
CA ASP A 86 -5.57 6.03 15.93
C ASP A 86 -4.46 6.81 16.65
N PRO A 87 -3.31 6.19 16.95
CA PRO A 87 -2.14 6.89 17.51
C PRO A 87 -1.58 7.98 16.57
N GLY A 88 -2.20 8.19 15.41
CA GLY A 88 -1.88 9.27 14.50
C GLY A 88 -0.65 8.96 13.65
N LEU A 89 -0.58 9.54 12.45
CA LEU A 89 0.54 9.40 11.52
C LEU A 89 1.29 10.72 11.27
N GLU A 90 1.12 11.70 12.17
CA GLU A 90 1.60 13.08 12.02
C GLU A 90 3.12 13.23 12.12
N SER A 91 3.81 12.28 12.74
CA SER A 91 5.25 12.34 12.95
C SER A 91 5.94 11.10 12.38
N CYS A 92 7.23 11.21 12.09
CA CYS A 92 8.02 10.05 11.70
C CYS A 92 7.95 8.95 12.76
N GLN A 93 8.05 9.30 14.05
CA GLN A 93 8.05 8.32 15.11
C GLN A 93 6.69 7.60 15.22
N SER A 94 5.58 8.33 15.04
CA SER A 94 4.25 7.70 15.07
C SER A 94 4.04 6.79 13.86
N ILE A 95 4.53 7.16 12.67
CA ILE A 95 4.52 6.25 11.50
C ILE A 95 5.38 5.01 11.77
N VAL A 96 6.60 5.18 12.29
CA VAL A 96 7.52 4.08 12.61
C VAL A 96 6.92 3.12 13.66
N ASN A 97 6.23 3.67 14.66
CA ASN A 97 5.58 2.87 15.70
C ASN A 97 4.38 2.05 15.18
N ASN A 98 3.80 2.44 14.03
CA ASN A 98 2.63 1.80 13.43
C ASN A 98 2.94 1.14 12.07
N LEU A 99 4.20 0.78 11.81
CA LEU A 99 4.61 0.22 10.51
C LEU A 99 3.90 -1.10 10.17
N GLU A 100 3.60 -1.93 11.17
CA GLU A 100 2.89 -3.20 10.93
C GLU A 100 1.51 -2.94 10.33
N ASP A 101 0.73 -2.03 10.91
CA ASP A 101 -0.58 -1.64 10.41
C ASP A 101 -0.49 -0.93 9.05
N VAL A 102 0.52 -0.08 8.86
CA VAL A 102 0.78 0.58 7.56
C VAL A 102 1.07 -0.46 6.49
N VAL A 103 1.87 -1.48 6.79
CA VAL A 103 2.21 -2.54 5.84
C VAL A 103 0.96 -3.34 5.49
N GLU A 104 0.24 -3.80 6.52
CA GLU A 104 -0.96 -4.61 6.35
C GLU A 104 -1.99 -3.86 5.50
N GLU A 105 -2.30 -2.60 5.81
CA GLU A 105 -3.41 -1.91 5.15
C GLU A 105 -3.07 -1.38 3.74
N ILE A 106 -1.82 -0.96 3.50
CA ILE A 106 -1.39 -0.46 2.19
C ILE A 106 -1.07 -1.61 1.23
N PHE A 107 -0.32 -2.61 1.69
CA PHE A 107 0.26 -3.63 0.81
C PHE A 107 -0.52 -4.93 0.82
N ASP A 108 -0.91 -5.45 1.98
CA ASP A 108 -1.56 -6.77 2.08
C ASP A 108 -3.06 -6.68 1.77
N ASN A 109 -3.77 -5.80 2.49
CA ASN A 109 -5.21 -5.61 2.34
C ASN A 109 -5.54 -4.68 1.17
N ASN A 110 -4.60 -3.80 0.78
CA ASN A 110 -4.81 -2.80 -0.26
C ASN A 110 -6.10 -1.99 0.00
N SER A 111 -6.36 -1.67 1.27
CA SER A 111 -7.58 -1.04 1.78
C SER A 111 -7.43 0.49 1.89
N MET A 112 -6.19 0.98 2.02
CA MET A 112 -5.88 2.40 2.22
C MET A 112 -5.21 3.06 0.99
N PRO A 113 -5.57 4.31 0.65
CA PRO A 113 -6.66 5.11 1.23
C PRO A 113 -8.07 4.60 0.87
N PRO A 114 -9.10 4.89 1.68
CA PRO A 114 -10.41 4.29 1.53
C PRO A 114 -11.30 4.96 0.46
N GLY A 115 -12.26 4.21 -0.07
CA GLY A 115 -13.39 4.74 -0.84
C GLY A 115 -13.00 5.43 -2.15
N ALA A 116 -13.51 6.65 -2.36
CA ALA A 116 -13.28 7.45 -3.57
C ALA A 116 -12.01 8.31 -3.51
N TRP A 117 -11.24 8.17 -2.43
CA TRP A 117 -10.02 8.93 -2.24
C TRP A 117 -8.92 8.39 -3.17
N PRO A 118 -8.04 9.25 -3.72
CA PRO A 118 -7.03 8.79 -4.66
C PRO A 118 -6.17 7.67 -4.08
N ARG A 119 -5.99 6.59 -4.83
CA ARG A 119 -5.08 5.51 -4.46
C ARG A 119 -3.64 6.00 -4.61
N LEU A 120 -2.75 5.49 -3.77
CA LEU A 120 -1.31 5.67 -3.93
C LEU A 120 -0.88 5.22 -5.32
N THR A 121 -0.09 6.06 -5.99
CA THR A 121 0.52 5.67 -7.26
C THR A 121 1.55 4.57 -7.04
N SER A 122 1.88 3.81 -8.08
CA SER A 122 2.92 2.76 -7.99
C SER A 122 4.26 3.31 -7.51
N LYS A 123 4.58 4.56 -7.85
CA LYS A 123 5.82 5.23 -7.41
C LYS A 123 5.79 5.54 -5.91
N GLU A 124 4.65 5.99 -5.39
CA GLU A 124 4.49 6.30 -3.97
C GLU A 124 4.53 5.03 -3.12
N ARG A 125 3.83 3.97 -3.56
CA ARG A 125 3.91 2.65 -2.93
C ARG A 125 5.35 2.15 -2.86
N LEU A 126 6.08 2.21 -3.98
CA LEU A 126 7.48 1.80 -4.02
C LEU A 126 8.39 2.68 -3.14
N THR A 127 8.06 3.97 -2.97
CA THR A 127 8.80 4.87 -2.07
C THR A 127 8.61 4.47 -0.61
N ILE A 128 7.37 4.16 -0.21
CA ILE A 128 7.07 3.69 1.14
C ILE A 128 7.69 2.32 1.39
N GLU A 129 7.49 1.36 0.47
CA GLU A 129 8.03 0.00 0.53
C GLU A 129 9.55 0.00 0.75
N ARG A 130 10.30 0.76 -0.06
CA ARG A 130 11.76 0.82 0.08
C ARG A 130 12.24 1.53 1.34
N TRP A 131 11.48 2.49 1.86
CA TRP A 131 11.82 3.10 3.14
C TRP A 131 11.65 2.09 4.28
N ILE A 132 10.57 1.31 4.26
CA ILE A 132 10.29 0.24 5.22
C ILE A 132 11.36 -0.86 5.13
N ASP A 133 11.58 -1.42 3.94
CA ASP A 133 12.61 -2.45 3.68
C ASP A 133 14.02 -1.96 4.02
N GLY A 134 14.25 -0.64 3.90
CA GLY A 134 15.49 0.02 4.24
C GLY A 134 15.76 0.12 5.75
N GLY A 135 14.80 -0.27 6.59
CA GLY A 135 14.83 -0.10 8.05
C GLY A 135 14.34 1.28 8.45
N ALA A 136 13.13 1.65 8.02
CA ALA A 136 12.47 2.94 8.23
C ALA A 136 12.97 3.69 9.47
N SER A 137 13.54 4.87 9.24
CA SER A 137 14.16 5.71 10.26
C SER A 137 13.84 7.19 10.03
N CYS A 138 13.99 7.96 11.10
CA CYS A 138 13.70 9.39 11.16
C CYS A 138 14.94 10.27 10.97
N ASP A 139 16.07 9.66 10.61
CA ASP A 139 17.38 10.30 10.42
C ASP A 139 17.53 10.98 9.05
#